data_AF-A4YLF1-F1
#
_entry.id   AF-A4YLF1-F1
#
_cell.length_a   1.000
_cell.length_b   1.000
_cell.length_c   1.000
_cell.angle_alpha   90.00
_cell.angle_beta   90.00
_cell.angle_gamma   90.00
#
_symmetry.space_group_name_H-M   'P 1'
#
loop_
_entity.id
_entity.type
_entity.pdbx_description
1 polymer ?
#
loop_
_entity_poly.entity_id
_entity_poly.type
_entity_poly.pdbx_seq_one_letter_code
_entity_poly.pdbx_strand_id
1 'polypeptide(L)'
;MSDKNVIAVLNLAFGGPECLPFDIKHKRWPVTYRLVEGATKAEILDQKKILKDQFVTALKGFLKAPAITAPAFEPYEPIPVQEPGKFFFSVGRKLGYSRQMQSDMFMPFREVLFLRLMPTEPLPRLLSEKTLVNSIGKFGTFWLARCGAMVMSNELGVATFEPAGNTQNLDAILQYFPTGEVWGINADIMRQGERGQIRWYLTETCERAFAETIFHVLEFMTSVVKVKFPVRVIAGVTGLKDRTLVISGQPVGSHGRF
;
A
#
# COMPACT_ATOMS: atom_id res chain seq x y z
N MET A 1 -1.41 -15.09 -12.66
CA MET A 1 -2.47 -14.72 -13.63
C MET A 1 -2.72 -15.93 -14.53
N SER A 2 -3.94 -16.44 -14.65
CA SER A 2 -4.21 -17.54 -15.59
C SER A 2 -4.56 -16.98 -16.98
N ASP A 3 -4.24 -17.72 -18.04
CA ASP A 3 -4.48 -17.32 -19.45
C ASP A 3 -5.96 -17.05 -19.80
N LYS A 4 -6.89 -17.37 -18.90
CA LYS A 4 -8.34 -17.17 -19.09
C LYS A 4 -8.79 -15.71 -19.19
N ASN A 5 -7.94 -14.75 -18.80
CA ASN A 5 -8.25 -13.31 -18.76
C ASN A 5 -7.49 -12.48 -19.80
N VAL A 6 -6.85 -13.12 -20.78
CA VAL A 6 -6.04 -12.45 -21.81
C VAL A 6 -6.67 -12.72 -23.18
N ILE A 7 -6.91 -11.66 -23.96
CA ILE A 7 -7.31 -11.77 -25.36
C ILE A 7 -6.07 -11.56 -26.21
N ALA A 8 -5.71 -12.60 -26.97
CA ALA A 8 -4.58 -12.55 -27.89
C ALA A 8 -5.03 -11.99 -29.25
N VAL A 9 -4.21 -11.11 -29.84
CA VAL A 9 -4.49 -10.42 -31.10
C VAL A 9 -3.28 -10.58 -32.03
N LEU A 10 -3.51 -10.98 -33.29
CA LEU A 10 -2.43 -11.20 -34.27
C LEU A 10 -2.69 -10.45 -35.58
N ASN A 11 -1.66 -9.75 -36.08
CA ASN A 11 -1.65 -9.21 -37.44
C ASN A 11 -0.94 -10.18 -38.39
N LEU A 12 -1.70 -10.79 -39.29
CA LEU A 12 -1.23 -11.78 -40.25
C LEU A 12 -0.24 -11.22 -41.29
N ALA A 13 -0.12 -9.90 -41.42
CA ALA A 13 0.87 -9.29 -42.30
C ALA A 13 2.32 -9.52 -41.84
N PHE A 14 2.54 -9.85 -40.57
CA PHE A 14 3.87 -10.04 -39.97
C PHE A 14 4.17 -11.52 -39.64
N GLY A 15 3.38 -12.45 -40.22
CA GLY A 15 3.50 -13.89 -39.99
C GLY A 15 2.26 -14.47 -39.30
N GLY A 16 1.97 -15.74 -39.59
CA GLY A 16 0.87 -16.46 -38.95
C GLY A 16 1.26 -17.09 -37.61
N PRO A 17 0.30 -17.76 -36.94
CA PRO A 17 0.52 -18.40 -35.64
C PRO A 17 1.69 -19.39 -35.60
N GLU A 18 2.04 -19.96 -36.75
CA GLU A 18 3.15 -20.89 -36.95
C GLU A 18 4.53 -20.24 -36.71
N CYS A 19 4.66 -18.94 -36.96
CA CYS A 19 5.88 -18.15 -36.82
C CYS A 19 6.11 -17.61 -35.40
N LEU A 20 5.20 -17.89 -34.46
CA LEU A 20 5.30 -17.40 -33.09
C LEU A 20 6.23 -18.27 -32.22
N PRO A 21 6.88 -17.69 -31.20
CA PRO A 21 7.65 -18.43 -30.20
C PRO A 21 6.84 -19.57 -29.56
N PHE A 22 7.51 -20.67 -29.21
CA PHE A 22 6.89 -21.89 -28.68
C PHE A 22 6.03 -21.64 -27.42
N ASP A 23 6.43 -20.69 -26.57
CA ASP A 23 5.73 -20.29 -25.34
C ASP A 23 4.35 -19.67 -25.56
N ILE A 24 4.05 -19.18 -26.77
CA ILE A 24 2.75 -18.57 -27.08
C ILE A 24 2.00 -19.30 -28.19
N LYS A 25 2.68 -20.15 -28.96
CA LYS A 25 2.12 -20.90 -30.09
C LYS A 25 0.90 -21.76 -29.73
N HIS A 26 0.84 -22.26 -28.50
CA HIS A 26 -0.28 -23.08 -27.99
C HIS A 26 -1.49 -22.27 -27.49
N LYS A 27 -1.40 -20.93 -27.47
CA LYS A 27 -2.51 -20.07 -27.06
C LYS A 27 -3.57 -19.98 -28.16
N ARG A 28 -4.85 -19.85 -27.78
CA ARG A 28 -5.95 -19.63 -28.73
C ARG A 28 -5.93 -18.16 -29.19
N TRP A 29 -6.09 -17.93 -30.49
CA TRP A 29 -6.05 -16.61 -31.14
C TRP A 29 -7.43 -16.17 -31.63
N PRO A 30 -8.29 -15.64 -30.75
CA PRO A 30 -9.67 -15.33 -31.13
C PRO A 30 -9.78 -14.12 -32.07
N VAL A 31 -8.76 -13.25 -32.14
CA VAL A 31 -8.80 -12.01 -32.92
C VAL A 31 -7.59 -11.97 -33.85
N THR A 32 -7.85 -12.01 -35.15
CA THR A 32 -6.82 -11.92 -36.20
C THR A 32 -7.25 -10.91 -37.25
N TYR A 33 -6.32 -10.08 -37.70
CA TYR A 33 -6.53 -9.13 -38.77
C TYR A 33 -5.35 -9.13 -39.72
N ARG A 34 -5.50 -8.51 -40.90
CA ARG A 34 -4.39 -8.36 -41.85
C ARG A 34 -4.30 -6.91 -42.28
N LEU A 35 -3.22 -6.25 -41.88
CA LEU A 35 -2.91 -4.90 -42.31
C LEU A 35 -1.44 -4.82 -42.71
N VAL A 36 -1.19 -4.64 -44.00
CA VAL A 36 0.16 -4.54 -44.58
C VAL A 36 0.73 -3.14 -44.40
N GLU A 37 2.05 -3.02 -44.44
CA GLU A 37 2.73 -1.74 -44.43
C GLU A 37 2.37 -0.94 -45.69
N GLY A 38 1.95 0.32 -45.52
CA GLY A 38 1.44 1.15 -46.62
C GLY A 38 -0.05 0.99 -46.96
N ALA A 39 -0.82 0.26 -46.14
CA ALA A 39 -2.27 0.15 -46.32
C ALA A 39 -2.97 1.52 -46.44
N THR A 40 -3.90 1.62 -47.37
CA THR A 40 -4.68 2.83 -47.64
C THR A 40 -5.64 3.11 -46.48
N LYS A 41 -6.10 4.36 -46.38
CA LYS A 41 -7.10 4.75 -45.36
C LYS A 41 -8.39 3.93 -45.44
N ALA A 42 -8.80 3.52 -46.64
CA ALA A 42 -9.99 2.69 -46.84
C ALA A 42 -9.79 1.29 -46.24
N GLU A 43 -8.67 0.64 -46.54
CA GLU A 43 -8.33 -0.70 -46.03
C GLU A 43 -8.20 -0.72 -44.49
N ILE A 44 -7.63 0.34 -43.91
CA ILE A 44 -7.56 0.51 -42.45
C ILE A 44 -8.97 0.55 -41.86
N LEU A 45 -9.89 1.27 -42.49
CA LEU A 45 -11.25 1.46 -41.99
C LEU A 45 -12.06 0.15 -42.05
N ASP A 46 -11.89 -0.61 -43.13
CA ASP A 46 -12.52 -1.92 -43.32
C ASP A 46 -12.01 -2.94 -42.30
N GLN A 47 -10.68 -3.04 -42.11
CA GLN A 47 -10.11 -3.94 -41.11
C GLN A 47 -10.51 -3.52 -39.68
N LYS A 48 -10.61 -2.21 -39.40
CA LYS A 48 -11.08 -1.70 -38.11
C LYS A 48 -12.50 -2.15 -37.79
N LYS A 49 -13.39 -2.18 -38.79
CA LYS A 49 -14.77 -2.66 -38.61
C LYS A 49 -14.79 -4.14 -38.24
N ILE A 50 -14.01 -4.96 -38.95
CA ILE A 50 -13.89 -6.40 -38.67
C ILE A 50 -13.32 -6.65 -37.28
N LEU A 51 -12.24 -5.96 -36.91
CA LEU A 51 -11.62 -6.02 -35.57
C LEU A 51 -12.62 -5.66 -34.47
N LYS A 52 -13.39 -4.59 -34.67
CA LYS A 52 -14.41 -4.16 -33.70
C LYS A 52 -15.42 -5.28 -33.44
N ASP A 53 -15.93 -5.92 -34.49
CA ASP A 53 -16.93 -6.99 -34.35
C ASP A 53 -16.35 -8.25 -33.69
N GLN A 54 -15.10 -8.59 -34.02
CA GLN A 54 -14.36 -9.68 -33.36
C GLN A 54 -14.12 -9.38 -31.87
N PHE A 55 -13.71 -8.15 -31.52
CA PHE A 55 -13.53 -7.74 -30.12
C PHE A 55 -14.85 -7.78 -29.34
N VAL A 56 -15.94 -7.26 -29.92
CA VAL A 56 -17.25 -7.31 -29.28
C VAL A 56 -17.66 -8.76 -29.01
N THR A 57 -17.41 -9.66 -29.96
CA THR A 57 -17.73 -11.09 -29.80
C THR A 57 -16.85 -11.75 -28.73
N ALA A 58 -15.54 -11.50 -28.74
CA ALA A 58 -14.62 -12.03 -27.74
C ALA A 58 -14.94 -11.50 -26.32
N LEU A 59 -15.26 -10.22 -26.19
CA LEU A 59 -15.57 -9.57 -24.92
C LEU A 59 -16.95 -9.94 -24.36
N LYS A 60 -17.94 -10.26 -25.20
CA LYS A 60 -19.28 -10.69 -24.76
C LYS A 60 -19.25 -11.88 -23.79
N GLY A 61 -18.30 -12.80 -23.95
CA GLY A 61 -18.11 -13.93 -23.03
C GLY A 61 -17.65 -13.49 -21.64
N PHE A 62 -16.81 -12.46 -21.57
CA PHE A 62 -16.35 -11.86 -20.31
C PHE A 62 -17.45 -11.08 -19.59
N LEU A 63 -18.41 -10.53 -20.33
CA LEU A 63 -19.56 -9.79 -19.78
C LEU A 63 -20.66 -10.71 -19.22
N LYS A 64 -20.68 -11.99 -19.61
CA LYS A 64 -21.63 -13.01 -19.09
C LYS A 64 -21.14 -13.71 -17.83
N ALA A 65 -19.91 -13.45 -17.39
CA ALA A 65 -19.51 -13.87 -16.06
C ALA A 65 -20.46 -13.21 -15.06
N PRO A 66 -20.98 -13.94 -14.05
CA PRO A 66 -21.81 -13.34 -13.01
C PRO A 66 -21.07 -12.12 -12.48
N ALA A 67 -21.80 -11.02 -12.27
CA ALA A 67 -21.25 -9.84 -11.61
C ALA A 67 -20.53 -10.35 -10.37
N ILE A 68 -19.20 -10.22 -10.36
CA ILE A 68 -18.40 -10.58 -9.20
C ILE A 68 -19.02 -9.75 -8.09
N THR A 69 -19.77 -10.38 -7.19
CA THR A 69 -20.28 -9.75 -5.97
C THR A 69 -19.09 -9.01 -5.40
N ALA A 70 -19.20 -7.69 -5.30
CA ALA A 70 -18.08 -6.86 -4.85
C ALA A 70 -17.50 -7.54 -3.61
N PRO A 71 -16.24 -8.03 -3.68
CA PRO A 71 -15.69 -8.86 -2.62
C PRO A 71 -15.81 -8.06 -1.33
N ALA A 72 -16.35 -8.62 -0.25
CA ALA A 72 -16.41 -7.92 1.03
C ALA A 72 -15.01 -7.38 1.39
N PHE A 73 -14.94 -6.23 2.06
CA PHE A 73 -13.64 -5.77 2.53
C PHE A 73 -13.10 -6.80 3.51
N GLU A 74 -12.03 -7.47 3.14
CA GLU A 74 -11.25 -8.31 4.03
C GLU A 74 -10.10 -7.45 4.56
N PRO A 75 -10.12 -7.07 5.85
CA PRO A 75 -8.98 -6.41 6.46
C PRO A 75 -7.73 -7.25 6.27
N TYR A 76 -6.59 -6.60 6.08
CA TYR A 76 -5.32 -7.31 6.09
C TYR A 76 -5.09 -7.88 7.50
N GLU A 77 -5.18 -9.20 7.63
CA GLU A 77 -4.86 -9.91 8.86
C GLU A 77 -3.43 -10.48 8.76
N PRO A 78 -2.47 -9.97 9.53
CA PRO A 78 -1.09 -10.44 9.49
C PRO A 78 -0.98 -11.85 10.11
N ILE A 79 -0.66 -12.86 9.31
CA ILE A 79 -0.44 -14.24 9.81
C ILE A 79 1.02 -14.64 9.56
N PRO A 80 1.80 -15.08 10.59
CA PRO A 80 1.57 -15.04 12.03
C PRO A 80 2.39 -13.92 12.71
N VAL A 81 1.72 -12.90 13.25
CA VAL A 81 2.37 -11.85 14.06
C VAL A 81 2.01 -12.05 15.53
N GLN A 82 2.98 -11.86 16.44
CA GLN A 82 2.81 -12.11 17.89
C GLN A 82 1.72 -11.24 18.55
N GLU A 83 1.44 -10.05 18.00
CA GLU A 83 0.42 -9.13 18.50
C GLU A 83 -0.46 -8.62 17.34
N PRO A 84 -1.38 -9.45 16.85
CA PRO A 84 -2.26 -9.08 15.74
C PRO A 84 -3.11 -7.89 16.15
N GLY A 85 -3.15 -6.87 15.29
CA GLY A 85 -3.83 -5.59 15.53
C GLY A 85 -2.93 -4.45 16.02
N LYS A 86 -1.72 -4.74 16.52
CA LYS A 86 -0.71 -3.72 16.88
C LYS A 86 0.42 -3.65 15.88
N PHE A 87 0.86 -4.83 15.40
CA PHE A 87 1.90 -4.94 14.39
C PHE A 87 1.40 -5.76 13.19
N PHE A 88 1.94 -5.43 12.00
CA PHE A 88 1.72 -6.18 10.77
C PHE A 88 2.92 -7.05 10.36
N PHE A 89 3.94 -7.13 11.22
CA PHE A 89 5.19 -7.84 10.99
C PHE A 89 5.75 -8.45 12.28
N SER A 90 6.53 -9.52 12.13
CA SER A 90 7.24 -10.20 13.23
C SER A 90 8.63 -9.61 13.46
N VAL A 91 9.22 -9.82 14.64
CA VAL A 91 10.59 -9.34 14.94
C VAL A 91 11.56 -9.93 13.92
N GLY A 92 12.49 -9.11 13.43
CA GLY A 92 13.51 -9.54 12.47
C GLY A 92 13.00 -9.71 11.03
N ARG A 93 11.71 -9.50 10.77
CA ARG A 93 11.20 -9.46 9.39
C ARG A 93 11.74 -8.24 8.67
N LYS A 94 12.33 -8.45 7.49
CA LYS A 94 12.67 -7.39 6.54
C LYS A 94 11.40 -6.67 6.10
N LEU A 95 11.34 -5.36 6.32
CA LEU A 95 10.20 -4.51 5.95
C LEU A 95 10.36 -3.87 4.57
N GLY A 96 11.55 -3.90 4.00
CA GLY A 96 11.81 -3.41 2.66
C GLY A 96 13.30 -3.20 2.43
N TYR A 97 13.65 -2.77 1.22
CA TYR A 97 15.00 -2.33 0.87
C TYR A 97 15.00 -0.83 0.59
N SER A 98 15.81 -0.08 1.32
CA SER A 98 16.03 1.34 1.07
C SER A 98 17.08 1.51 -0.03
N ARG A 99 16.66 1.98 -1.21
CA ARG A 99 17.60 2.34 -2.28
C ARG A 99 18.48 3.53 -1.90
N GLN A 100 18.00 4.43 -1.06
CA GLN A 100 18.76 5.60 -0.64
C GLN A 100 19.89 5.20 0.33
N MET A 101 19.62 4.26 1.24
CA MET A 101 20.59 3.81 2.24
C MET A 101 21.37 2.56 1.82
N GLN A 102 20.99 1.94 0.69
CA GLN A 102 21.53 0.68 0.20
C GLN A 102 21.50 -0.42 1.29
N SER A 103 20.38 -0.54 1.99
CA SER A 103 20.24 -1.42 3.15
C SER A 103 18.84 -2.01 3.29
N ASP A 104 18.77 -3.20 3.88
CA ASP A 104 17.54 -3.83 4.29
C ASP A 104 17.02 -3.16 5.57
N MET A 105 15.73 -2.82 5.59
CA MET A 105 15.15 -2.08 6.71
C MET A 105 14.36 -3.00 7.65
N PHE A 106 14.53 -2.79 8.95
CA PHE A 106 13.92 -3.60 10.02
C PHE A 106 13.32 -2.73 11.10
N MET A 107 12.29 -3.21 11.81
CA MET A 107 11.73 -2.54 12.98
C MET A 107 11.89 -3.44 14.21
N PRO A 108 12.92 -3.21 15.06
CA PRO A 108 13.17 -4.04 16.24
C PRO A 108 12.32 -3.61 17.46
N PHE A 109 11.78 -2.39 17.44
CA PHE A 109 11.15 -1.78 18.61
C PHE A 109 9.75 -2.35 18.87
N ARG A 110 9.44 -2.51 20.16
CA ARG A 110 8.14 -3.04 20.64
C ARG A 110 7.40 -2.10 21.58
N GLU A 111 8.03 -1.01 21.96
CA GLU A 111 7.38 0.10 22.64
C GLU A 111 7.13 1.19 21.62
N VAL A 112 5.92 1.22 21.09
CA VAL A 112 5.56 2.05 19.94
C VAL A 112 4.18 2.65 20.09
N LEU A 113 3.97 3.77 19.42
CA LEU A 113 2.65 4.19 18.96
C LEU A 113 2.29 3.33 17.75
N PHE A 114 1.05 2.86 17.69
CA PHE A 114 0.52 2.15 16.54
C PHE A 114 -0.80 2.76 16.08
N LEU A 115 -1.01 2.75 14.76
CA LEU A 115 -2.17 3.31 14.10
C LEU A 115 -2.58 2.39 12.95
N ARG A 116 -3.87 2.13 12.79
CA ARG A 116 -4.43 1.33 11.71
C ARG A 116 -5.70 2.00 11.23
N LEU A 117 -5.74 2.39 9.96
CA LEU A 117 -6.92 2.94 9.31
C LEU A 117 -7.37 2.00 8.20
N MET A 118 -8.65 1.65 8.20
CA MET A 118 -9.25 0.70 7.25
C MET A 118 -10.49 1.30 6.59
N PRO A 119 -10.64 1.15 5.26
CA PRO A 119 -11.94 1.29 4.61
C PRO A 119 -12.98 0.37 5.27
N THR A 120 -14.24 0.80 5.33
CA THR A 120 -15.36 -0.07 5.76
C THR A 120 -15.99 -0.80 4.58
N GLU A 121 -15.87 -0.23 3.38
CA GLU A 121 -16.27 -0.83 2.11
C GLU A 121 -15.04 -1.30 1.32
N PRO A 122 -15.16 -2.41 0.58
CA PRO A 122 -14.11 -2.89 -0.30
C PRO A 122 -13.86 -1.93 -1.45
N LEU A 123 -12.60 -1.86 -1.89
CA LEU A 123 -12.29 -1.11 -3.10
C LEU A 123 -12.83 -1.85 -4.33
N PRO A 124 -13.38 -1.13 -5.33
CA PRO A 124 -13.76 -1.74 -6.62
C PRO A 124 -12.58 -2.47 -7.29
N ARG A 125 -11.36 -2.01 -7.02
CA ARG A 125 -10.11 -2.59 -7.49
C ARG A 125 -8.99 -2.30 -6.48
N LEU A 126 -8.12 -3.28 -6.26
CA LEU A 126 -6.90 -3.09 -5.48
C LEU A 126 -5.99 -2.02 -6.12
N LEU A 127 -5.35 -1.24 -5.26
CA LEU A 127 -4.38 -0.22 -5.69
C LEU A 127 -3.15 -0.90 -6.31
N SER A 128 -2.68 -0.36 -7.42
CA SER A 128 -1.43 -0.82 -8.02
C SER A 128 -0.23 -0.28 -7.24
N GLU A 129 0.86 -1.03 -7.19
CA GLU A 129 2.12 -0.55 -6.59
C GLU A 129 2.55 0.79 -7.19
N LYS A 130 2.44 0.95 -8.51
CA LYS A 130 2.74 2.21 -9.21
C LYS A 130 1.90 3.38 -8.68
N THR A 131 0.61 3.16 -8.42
CA THR A 131 -0.27 4.16 -7.83
C THR A 131 0.23 4.56 -6.44
N LEU A 132 0.59 3.60 -5.61
CA LEU A 132 1.09 3.83 -4.26
C LEU A 132 2.41 4.61 -4.28
N VAL A 133 3.44 4.11 -4.99
CA VAL A 133 4.75 4.77 -5.09
C VAL A 133 4.63 6.23 -5.52
N ASN A 134 3.79 6.52 -6.52
CA ASN A 134 3.63 7.87 -7.05
C ASN A 134 2.82 8.81 -6.15
N SER A 135 2.10 8.27 -5.16
CA SER A 135 1.14 9.05 -4.38
C SER A 135 1.55 9.26 -2.94
N ILE A 136 2.29 8.33 -2.33
CA ILE A 136 2.41 8.31 -0.85
C ILE A 136 3.45 9.26 -0.28
N GLY A 137 4.55 9.55 -1.00
CA GLY A 137 5.68 10.32 -0.44
C GLY A 137 5.33 11.73 0.05
N LYS A 138 4.25 12.33 -0.49
CA LYS A 138 3.76 13.64 -0.06
C LYS A 138 3.02 13.64 1.29
N PHE A 139 2.60 12.47 1.78
CA PHE A 139 1.85 12.34 3.04
C PHE A 139 2.77 12.17 4.27
N GLY A 140 4.08 12.07 4.07
CA GLY A 140 5.04 11.95 5.18
C GLY A 140 5.10 10.55 5.78
N THR A 141 5.62 10.46 6.99
CA THR A 141 5.67 9.25 7.82
C THR A 141 4.72 9.42 9.02
N PHE A 142 4.71 8.48 9.96
CA PHE A 142 3.96 8.66 11.20
C PHE A 142 4.66 9.73 12.04
N TRP A 143 3.99 10.88 12.25
CA TRP A 143 4.41 12.10 12.96
C TRP A 143 5.08 13.17 12.09
N LEU A 144 5.94 12.79 11.13
CA LEU A 144 6.68 13.76 10.33
C LEU A 144 5.97 14.08 9.01
N ALA A 145 5.37 15.26 8.98
CA ALA A 145 4.60 15.76 7.84
C ALA A 145 5.49 16.34 6.71
N ARG A 146 5.08 16.04 5.46
CA ARG A 146 5.31 16.86 4.25
C ARG A 146 6.75 17.31 3.97
N CYS A 147 7.72 16.40 4.00
CA CYS A 147 9.05 16.62 3.43
C CYS A 147 9.83 15.30 3.33
N GLY A 148 10.37 14.97 2.17
CA GLY A 148 11.51 14.04 2.03
C GLY A 148 11.33 12.61 2.56
N ALA A 149 10.10 12.16 2.85
CA ALA A 149 9.87 10.83 3.39
C ALA A 149 10.43 9.76 2.43
N MET A 150 11.29 8.89 2.97
CA MET A 150 11.88 7.82 2.18
C MET A 150 10.78 6.80 1.86
N VAL A 151 10.79 6.31 0.62
CA VAL A 151 9.80 5.35 0.13
C VAL A 151 10.49 4.01 -0.13
N MET A 152 9.86 2.93 0.31
CA MET A 152 10.26 1.57 -0.03
C MET A 152 9.04 0.72 -0.41
N SER A 153 9.25 -0.28 -1.26
CA SER A 153 8.24 -1.30 -1.59
C SER A 153 8.58 -2.63 -0.92
N ASN A 154 7.56 -3.42 -0.62
CA ASN A 154 7.66 -4.77 -0.10
C ASN A 154 6.50 -5.63 -0.61
N GLU A 155 6.46 -6.90 -0.19
CA GLU A 155 5.40 -7.84 -0.58
C GLU A 155 3.99 -7.47 -0.09
N LEU A 156 3.87 -6.53 0.85
CA LEU A 156 2.61 -6.06 1.42
C LEU A 156 2.08 -4.80 0.72
N GLY A 157 2.93 -4.10 -0.04
CA GLY A 157 2.60 -2.84 -0.69
C GLY A 157 3.79 -1.87 -0.67
N VAL A 158 3.53 -0.62 -0.29
CA VAL A 158 4.54 0.45 -0.29
C VAL A 158 4.49 1.17 1.04
N ALA A 159 5.65 1.56 1.56
CA ALA A 159 5.77 2.25 2.82
C ALA A 159 6.54 3.57 2.69
N THR A 160 6.15 4.57 3.47
CA THR A 160 7.02 5.67 3.85
C THR A 160 7.67 5.35 5.19
N PHE A 161 8.93 5.72 5.37
CA PHE A 161 9.66 5.36 6.60
C PHE A 161 10.72 6.39 6.98
N GLU A 162 11.15 6.29 8.24
CA GLU A 162 12.27 7.00 8.81
C GLU A 162 13.24 6.03 9.48
N PRO A 163 14.53 6.08 9.14
CA PRO A 163 15.54 5.30 9.82
C PRO A 163 15.88 5.91 11.19
N ALA A 164 16.22 5.05 12.14
CA ALA A 164 16.81 5.44 13.41
C ALA A 164 18.27 5.87 13.18
N GLY A 165 18.46 7.15 12.89
CA GLY A 165 19.76 7.70 12.49
C GLY A 165 20.31 7.02 11.21
N ASN A 166 21.61 6.75 11.18
CA ASN A 166 22.27 6.07 10.05
C ASN A 166 22.32 4.54 10.26
N THR A 167 21.19 3.92 10.61
CA THR A 167 21.09 2.48 10.85
C THR A 167 20.09 1.81 9.92
N GLN A 168 20.07 0.48 9.93
CA GLN A 168 19.06 -0.34 9.25
C GLN A 168 17.73 -0.44 10.01
N ASN A 169 17.66 0.17 11.21
CA ASN A 169 16.46 0.14 12.04
C ASN A 169 15.55 1.31 11.67
N LEU A 170 14.24 1.07 11.70
CA LEU A 170 13.23 2.09 11.48
C LEU A 170 12.79 2.68 12.81
N ASP A 171 12.64 4.00 12.85
CA ASP A 171 12.06 4.73 13.97
C ASP A 171 10.57 4.99 13.73
N ALA A 172 10.17 5.21 12.47
CA ALA A 172 8.77 5.33 12.07
C ALA A 172 8.51 4.70 10.69
N ILE A 173 7.28 4.21 10.48
CA ILE A 173 6.82 3.65 9.20
C ILE A 173 5.32 3.86 9.04
N LEU A 174 4.89 4.27 7.84
CA LEU A 174 3.50 4.13 7.36
C LEU A 174 3.48 3.14 6.19
N GLN A 175 2.88 1.98 6.39
CA GLN A 175 2.65 0.96 5.39
C GLN A 175 1.30 1.14 4.73
N TYR A 176 1.29 1.27 3.40
CA TYR A 176 0.10 1.37 2.58
C TYR A 176 -0.14 0.04 1.85
N PHE A 177 -1.33 -0.51 2.03
CA PHE A 177 -1.71 -1.81 1.45
C PHE A 177 -2.53 -1.61 0.16
N PRO A 178 -2.48 -2.56 -0.79
CA PRO A 178 -3.33 -2.54 -1.99
C PRO A 178 -4.84 -2.47 -1.70
N THR A 179 -5.27 -2.90 -0.50
CA THR A 179 -6.65 -2.84 -0.03
C THR A 179 -7.11 -1.42 0.34
N GLY A 180 -6.19 -0.44 0.37
CA GLY A 180 -6.45 0.91 0.87
C GLY A 180 -6.28 1.06 2.37
N GLU A 181 -6.02 -0.04 3.09
CA GLU A 181 -5.65 -0.03 4.49
C GLU A 181 -4.27 0.61 4.69
N VAL A 182 -4.09 1.29 5.83
CA VAL A 182 -2.82 1.93 6.21
C VAL A 182 -2.48 1.58 7.65
N TRP A 183 -1.24 1.16 7.88
CA TRP A 183 -0.67 0.92 9.20
C TRP A 183 0.46 1.89 9.49
N GLY A 184 0.44 2.51 10.66
CA GLY A 184 1.52 3.34 11.19
C GLY A 184 2.13 2.73 12.43
N ILE A 185 3.45 2.71 12.50
CA ILE A 185 4.22 2.42 13.72
C ILE A 185 5.23 3.53 13.94
N ASN A 186 5.33 4.07 15.16
CA ASN A 186 6.33 5.06 15.55
C ASN A 186 6.95 4.68 16.91
N ALA A 187 8.23 4.37 16.90
CA ALA A 187 9.06 4.10 18.06
C ALA A 187 9.82 5.35 18.55
N ASP A 188 10.15 6.27 17.64
CA ASP A 188 10.95 7.46 17.94
C ASP A 188 10.37 8.27 19.11
N ILE A 189 9.07 8.57 19.08
CA ILE A 189 8.41 9.35 20.14
C ILE A 189 8.54 8.66 21.51
N MET A 190 8.46 7.32 21.54
CA MET A 190 8.65 6.56 22.78
C MET A 190 10.09 6.64 23.28
N ARG A 191 11.08 6.64 22.38
CA ARG A 191 12.51 6.77 22.73
C ARG A 191 12.88 8.20 23.16
N GLN A 192 12.25 9.22 22.58
CA GLN A 192 12.46 10.62 23.00
C GLN A 192 12.09 10.86 24.47
N GLY A 193 11.14 10.07 25.00
CA GLY A 193 10.78 10.07 26.42
C GLY A 193 11.79 9.40 27.34
N GLU A 194 12.88 8.82 26.83
CA GLU A 194 13.86 8.08 27.64
C GLU A 194 15.11 8.89 27.93
N ARG A 195 15.43 9.08 29.22
CA ARG A 195 16.66 9.74 29.66
C ARG A 195 17.26 9.01 30.86
N GLY A 196 18.29 8.21 30.60
CA GLY A 196 18.92 7.37 31.62
C GLY A 196 17.92 6.36 32.16
N GLN A 197 17.66 6.40 33.48
CA GLN A 197 16.67 5.53 34.13
C GLN A 197 15.24 6.09 34.09
N ILE A 198 15.07 7.34 33.67
CA ILE A 198 13.76 7.99 33.65
C ILE A 198 13.11 7.75 32.30
N ARG A 199 11.85 7.29 32.33
CA ARG A 199 11.04 7.03 31.15
C ARG A 199 9.75 7.83 31.25
N TRP A 200 9.57 8.78 30.34
CA TRP A 200 8.38 9.61 30.23
C TRP A 200 7.48 9.12 29.10
N TYR A 201 6.20 9.35 29.26
CA TYR A 201 5.22 9.30 28.19
C TYR A 201 4.72 10.73 27.95
N LEU A 202 5.17 11.32 26.84
CA LEU A 202 4.93 12.72 26.47
C LEU A 202 3.55 12.83 25.79
N THR A 203 2.49 13.09 26.56
CA THR A 203 1.11 12.97 26.05
C THR A 203 0.83 13.90 24.88
N GLU A 204 1.21 15.18 24.99
CA GLU A 204 0.98 16.18 23.96
C GLU A 204 1.66 15.80 22.63
N THR A 205 2.90 15.31 22.69
CA THR A 205 3.62 14.84 21.49
C THR A 205 2.93 13.64 20.86
N CYS A 206 2.48 12.68 21.67
CA CYS A 206 1.78 11.49 21.19
C CYS A 206 0.43 11.82 20.56
N GLU A 207 -0.37 12.67 21.22
CA GLU A 207 -1.68 13.12 20.73
C GLU A 207 -1.56 13.85 19.41
N ARG A 208 -0.59 14.78 19.32
CA ARG A 208 -0.31 15.52 18.09
C ARG A 208 0.13 14.60 16.96
N ALA A 209 0.97 13.60 17.26
CA ALA A 209 1.38 12.59 16.29
C ALA A 209 0.21 11.78 15.73
N PHE A 210 -0.74 11.37 16.57
CA PHE A 210 -1.96 10.71 16.10
C PHE A 210 -2.81 11.66 15.26
N ALA A 211 -3.08 12.87 15.73
CA ALA A 211 -3.96 13.82 15.06
C ALA A 211 -3.46 14.16 13.65
N GLU A 212 -2.17 14.50 13.52
CA GLU A 212 -1.56 14.85 12.23
C GLU A 212 -1.51 13.66 11.27
N THR A 213 -1.09 12.49 11.77
CA THR A 213 -0.97 11.28 10.94
C THR A 213 -2.35 10.81 10.46
N ILE A 214 -3.37 10.83 11.33
CA ILE A 214 -4.75 10.50 10.94
C ILE A 214 -5.21 11.44 9.83
N PHE A 215 -4.97 12.75 9.96
CA PHE A 215 -5.35 13.71 8.92
C PHE A 215 -4.70 13.39 7.58
N HIS A 216 -3.40 13.09 7.55
CA HIS A 216 -2.69 12.73 6.32
C HIS A 216 -3.15 11.41 5.71
N VAL A 217 -3.42 10.41 6.53
CA VAL A 217 -3.96 9.13 6.03
C VAL A 217 -5.37 9.30 5.49
N LEU A 218 -6.22 10.13 6.12
CA LEU A 218 -7.54 10.45 5.60
C LEU A 218 -7.46 11.23 4.28
N GLU A 219 -6.51 12.16 4.15
CA GLU A 219 -6.24 12.86 2.88
C GLU A 219 -5.82 11.86 1.78
N PHE A 220 -4.97 10.88 2.09
CA PHE A 220 -4.64 9.78 1.17
C PHE A 220 -5.88 8.95 0.78
N MET A 221 -6.66 8.51 1.76
CA MET A 221 -7.85 7.68 1.54
C MET A 221 -8.89 8.39 0.67
N THR A 222 -9.08 9.69 0.83
CA THR A 222 -10.05 10.48 0.05
C THR A 222 -9.50 10.94 -1.31
N SER A 223 -8.24 11.36 -1.37
CA SER A 223 -7.66 11.94 -2.59
C SER A 223 -7.13 10.90 -3.57
N VAL A 224 -6.60 9.77 -3.08
CA VAL A 224 -5.98 8.71 -3.91
C VAL A 224 -6.90 7.51 -4.00
N VAL A 225 -7.35 7.00 -2.86
CA VAL A 225 -8.09 5.72 -2.80
C VAL A 225 -9.59 5.91 -3.13
N LYS A 226 -10.12 7.13 -2.91
CA LYS A 226 -11.54 7.47 -3.09
C LYS A 226 -12.47 6.64 -2.17
N VAL A 227 -12.00 6.36 -0.96
CA VAL A 227 -12.78 5.64 0.07
C VAL A 227 -13.98 6.49 0.49
N LYS A 228 -15.13 5.82 0.66
CA LYS A 228 -16.30 6.43 1.30
C LYS A 228 -16.20 6.31 2.81
N PHE A 229 -16.69 7.32 3.50
CA PHE A 229 -16.84 7.27 4.95
C PHE A 229 -18.08 6.44 5.34
N PRO A 230 -18.06 5.81 6.53
CA PRO A 230 -17.02 5.88 7.57
C PRO A 230 -15.77 5.04 7.28
N VAL A 231 -14.66 5.37 7.93
CA VAL A 231 -13.46 4.51 8.00
C VAL A 231 -13.29 4.00 9.43
N ARG A 232 -12.70 2.82 9.60
CA ARG A 232 -12.40 2.27 10.93
C ARG A 232 -10.99 2.65 11.33
N VAL A 233 -10.84 3.16 12.56
CA VAL A 233 -9.55 3.54 13.13
C VAL A 233 -9.28 2.69 14.37
N ILE A 234 -8.08 2.14 14.46
CA ILE A 234 -7.54 1.49 15.65
C ILE A 234 -6.21 2.16 15.95
N ALA A 235 -6.07 2.71 17.15
CA ALA A 235 -4.86 3.42 17.56
C ALA A 235 -4.53 3.08 19.02
N GLY A 236 -3.26 3.15 19.37
CA GLY A 236 -2.85 2.96 20.75
C GLY A 236 -1.35 2.99 20.93
N VAL A 237 -0.92 2.70 22.16
CA VAL A 237 0.48 2.71 22.57
C VAL A 237 0.82 1.40 23.28
N THR A 238 2.03 0.93 23.08
CA THR A 238 2.60 -0.26 23.73
C THR A 238 3.85 0.12 24.52
N GLY A 239 4.16 -0.61 25.59
CA GLY A 239 5.35 -0.32 26.41
C GLY A 239 5.18 0.84 27.40
N LEU A 240 3.95 1.08 27.88
CA LEU A 240 3.68 2.15 28.85
C LEU A 240 4.10 1.81 30.29
N LYS A 241 4.34 0.53 30.58
CA LYS A 241 4.71 0.10 31.92
C LYS A 241 5.99 0.82 32.38
N ASP A 242 5.98 1.28 33.62
CA ASP A 242 7.10 1.98 34.26
C ASP A 242 7.43 3.36 33.63
N ARG A 243 6.53 3.91 32.79
CA ARG A 243 6.64 5.28 32.28
C ARG A 243 5.86 6.26 33.14
N THR A 244 6.43 7.44 33.35
CA THR A 244 5.77 8.56 34.01
C THR A 244 4.98 9.38 32.99
N LEU A 245 3.68 9.56 33.24
CA LEU A 245 2.82 10.40 32.42
C LEU A 245 3.22 11.87 32.55
N VAL A 246 3.47 12.53 31.43
CA VAL A 246 3.74 13.98 31.39
C VAL A 246 2.55 14.66 30.72
N ILE A 247 1.76 15.38 31.53
CA ILE A 247 0.61 16.17 31.06
C ILE A 247 1.03 17.64 30.99
N SER A 248 0.94 18.23 29.79
CA SER A 248 1.25 19.63 29.58
C SER A 248 0.33 20.54 30.41
N GLY A 249 0.91 21.55 31.06
CA GLY A 249 0.19 22.50 31.92
C GLY A 249 0.04 22.08 33.38
N GLN A 250 0.51 20.89 33.78
CA GLN A 250 0.60 20.50 35.19
C GLN A 250 1.99 20.86 35.76
N PRO A 251 2.08 21.34 37.02
CA PRO A 251 3.35 21.53 37.69
C PRO A 251 4.17 20.23 37.70
N VAL A 252 5.47 20.33 37.42
CA VAL A 252 6.40 19.20 37.52
C VAL A 252 6.34 18.64 38.94
N GLY A 253 5.76 17.44 39.12
CA GLY A 253 5.55 16.80 40.41
C GLY A 253 4.15 16.23 40.65
N SER A 254 3.16 16.63 39.85
CA SER A 254 1.80 16.05 39.85
C SER A 254 1.79 14.73 39.06
N HIS A 255 2.38 13.66 39.60
CA HIS A 255 2.53 12.39 38.88
C HIS A 255 1.45 11.37 39.27
N GLY A 256 0.63 10.97 38.30
CA GLY A 256 -0.06 9.67 38.34
C GLY A 256 0.90 8.59 37.84
N ARG A 257 1.15 7.56 38.67
CA ARG A 257 1.87 6.34 38.24
C ARG A 257 0.84 5.32 37.73
N PHE A 258 1.16 4.65 36.62
CA PHE A 258 0.42 3.50 36.10
C PHE A 258 1.12 2.19 36.46
#